data_AF-A0AAD9UFA2-F1
#
_entry.id   AF-A0AAD9UFA2-F1
#
_cell.length_a   1.000
_cell.length_b   1.000
_cell.length_c   1.000
_cell.angle_alpha   90.00
_cell.angle_beta   90.00
_cell.angle_gamma   90.00
#
_symmetry.space_group_name_H-M   'P 1'
#
loop_
_entity.id
_entity.type
_entity.pdbx_description
1 polymer ?
#
loop_
_entity_poly.entity_id
_entity_poly.type
_entity_poly.pdbx_seq_one_letter_code
_entity_poly.pdbx_strand_id
1 'polypeptide(L)' 'MDAFMCYGPVMPDGYGVCYNPHPDYIVVCVSSFKSSDVTDSAFFLATLESTMLQMKELCLKINQSPSAEPANAELQKG' A
#
# COMPACT_ATOMS: atom_id res chain seq x y z
N MET A 1 -4.40 -10.41 20.97
CA MET A 1 -3.38 -9.38 21.24
C MET A 1 -2.42 -9.44 20.07
N ASP A 2 -2.27 -8.35 19.33
CA ASP A 2 -1.38 -8.37 18.16
C ASP A 2 0.06 -8.39 18.64
N ALA A 3 0.80 -9.42 18.23
CA ALA A 3 2.24 -9.41 18.38
C ALA A 3 2.79 -8.37 17.41
N PHE A 4 3.50 -7.38 17.94
CA PHE A 4 4.24 -6.41 17.16
C PHE A 4 5.73 -6.58 17.43
N MET A 5 6.52 -6.51 16.37
CA MET A 5 7.97 -6.43 16.44
C MET A 5 8.36 -5.00 16.08
N CYS A 6 9.47 -4.51 16.61
CA CYS A 6 10.05 -3.23 16.22
C CYS A 6 11.57 -3.24 16.41
N TYR A 7 12.27 -2.53 15.53
CA TYR A 7 13.70 -2.30 15.61
C TYR A 7 14.04 -0.89 15.12
N GLY A 8 15.21 -0.40 15.53
CA GLY A 8 15.74 0.88 15.06
C GLY A 8 16.27 0.79 13.62
N PRO A 9 16.54 1.93 12.97
CA PRO A 9 17.20 1.95 11.67
C PRO A 9 18.60 1.32 11.73
N VAL A 10 19.03 0.72 10.61
CA VAL A 10 20.40 0.17 10.47
C VAL A 10 21.43 1.21 10.07
N MET A 11 21.00 2.42 9.72
CA MET A 11 21.84 3.56 9.34
C MET A 11 21.31 4.85 9.97
N PRO A 12 22.17 5.86 10.24
CA PRO A 12 21.76 7.12 10.87
C PRO A 12 20.63 7.87 10.14
N ASP A 13 20.67 7.87 8.80
CA ASP A 13 19.68 8.56 7.95
C ASP A 13 18.67 7.60 7.32
N GLY A 14 18.41 6.48 7.99
CA GLY A 14 17.50 5.44 7.52
C GLY A 14 16.21 5.34 8.34
N TYR A 15 15.36 4.43 7.89
CA TYR A 15 14.19 3.98 8.63
C TYR A 15 14.33 2.52 9.05
N GLY A 16 13.81 2.17 10.22
CA GLY A 16 13.45 0.78 10.56
C GLY A 16 11.96 0.62 10.33
N VAL A 17 11.55 -0.36 9.51
CA VAL A 17 10.14 -0.63 9.22
C VAL A 17 9.87 -2.11 9.35
N CYS A 18 8.91 -2.46 10.18
CA CYS A 18 8.44 -3.82 10.39
C CYS A 18 6.92 -3.84 10.28
N TYR A 19 6.39 -4.94 9.74
CA TYR A 19 4.97 -5.07 9.47
C TYR A 19 4.48 -6.49 9.75
N ASN A 20 3.23 -6.59 10.15
CA ASN A 20 2.53 -7.84 10.39
C ASN A 20 1.16 -7.79 9.67
N PRO A 21 1.02 -8.43 8.51
CA PRO A 21 -0.25 -8.48 7.78
C PRO A 21 -1.27 -9.38 8.46
N HIS A 22 -2.49 -8.88 8.59
CA HIS A 22 -3.69 -9.60 9.02
C HIS A 22 -4.71 -9.64 7.86
N PRO A 23 -5.79 -10.42 7.97
CA PRO A 23 -6.80 -10.50 6.90
C PRO A 23 -7.38 -9.14 6.47
N ASP A 24 -7.63 -8.24 7.44
CA ASP A 24 -8.35 -6.99 7.19
C ASP A 24 -7.53 -5.71 7.45
N TYR A 25 -6.33 -5.85 8.02
CA TYR A 25 -5.46 -4.73 8.38
C TYR A 25 -3.99 -5.16 8.40
N ILE A 26 -3.08 -4.20 8.51
CA ILE A 26 -1.65 -4.45 8.62
C ILE A 26 -1.14 -3.62 9.80
N VAL A 27 -0.49 -4.27 10.76
CA VAL A 27 0.24 -3.55 11.82
C VAL A 27 1.57 -3.11 11.25
N VAL A 28 1.90 -1.83 11.33
CA VAL A 28 3.19 -1.29 10.89
C VAL A 28 3.84 -0.53 12.05
N CYS A 29 5.13 -0.74 12.27
CA CYS A 29 5.94 0.12 13.13
C CYS A 29 7.08 0.73 12.31
N VAL A 30 7.23 2.05 12.43
CA VAL A 30 8.26 2.84 11.76
C VAL A 30 9.14 3.51 12.82
N SER A 31 10.44 3.46 12.62
CA SER A 31 11.43 4.14 13.44
C SER A 31 12.42 4.92 12.58
N SER A 32 12.94 6.02 13.11
CA SER A 32 13.97 6.86 12.53
C SER A 32 14.77 7.52 13.66
N PHE A 33 15.99 7.97 13.39
CA PHE A 33 16.76 8.70 14.38
C PHE A 33 16.38 10.18 14.36
N LYS A 34 16.09 10.76 15.54
CA LYS A 34 15.78 12.20 15.67
C LYS A 34 16.93 13.13 15.27
N SER A 35 18.15 12.60 15.20
CA SER A 35 19.34 13.34 14.77
C SER A 35 19.45 13.49 13.25
N SER A 36 18.62 12.80 12.48
CA SER A 36 18.62 12.87 11.04
C SER A 36 17.64 13.93 10.56
N ASP A 37 18.14 14.93 9.84
CA ASP A 37 17.32 16.02 9.28
C ASP A 37 16.56 15.60 8.02
N VAL A 38 16.77 14.37 7.54
CA VAL A 38 16.18 13.84 6.30
C VAL A 38 15.18 12.70 6.54
N THR A 39 14.98 12.30 7.79
CA THR A 39 14.01 11.25 8.14
C THR A 39 13.00 11.68 9.21
N ASP A 40 11.74 11.27 9.03
CA ASP A 40 10.66 11.51 9.99
C ASP A 40 9.70 10.31 9.99
N SER A 41 9.68 9.58 11.11
CA SER A 41 8.87 8.37 11.25
C SER A 41 7.37 8.64 11.12
N ALA A 42 6.87 9.77 11.62
CA ALA A 42 5.45 10.10 11.58
C ALA A 42 5.03 10.50 10.17
N PHE A 43 5.85 11.32 9.50
CA PHE A 43 5.64 11.67 8.10
C PHE A 43 5.69 10.44 7.18
N PHE A 44 6.66 9.54 7.39
CA PHE A 44 6.78 8.30 6.63
C PHE A 44 5.57 7.40 6.85
N LEU A 45 5.10 7.23 8.09
CA LEU A 45 3.94 6.39 8.40
C LEU A 45 2.65 6.92 7.74
N ALA A 46 2.41 8.24 7.81
CA ALA A 46 1.26 8.86 7.17
C ALA A 46 1.32 8.74 5.63
N THR A 47 2.51 8.89 5.06
CA THR A 47 2.73 8.69 3.62
C THR A 47 2.47 7.24 3.23
N LEU A 48 3.00 6.29 4.00
CA LEU A 48 2.80 4.87 3.77
C LEU A 48 1.32 4.50 3.78
N GLU A 49 0.57 4.92 4.80
CA GLU A 49 -0.89 4.68 4.87
C GLU A 49 -1.61 5.22 3.64
N SER A 50 -1.36 6.49 3.28
CA SER A 50 -1.96 7.13 2.11
C SER A 50 -1.65 6.37 0.82
N THR A 51 -0.39 5.98 0.60
CA THR A 51 0.00 5.24 -0.61
C THR A 51 -0.66 3.86 -0.68
N MET A 52 -0.79 3.14 0.43
CA MET A 52 -1.48 1.83 0.45
C MET A 52 -2.97 1.97 0.13
N LEU A 53 -3.62 3.03 0.61
CA LEU A 53 -5.01 3.34 0.27
C LEU A 53 -5.16 3.70 -1.21
N GLN A 54 -4.23 4.45 -1.79
CA GLN A 54 -4.21 4.75 -3.22
C GLN A 54 -4.01 3.50 -4.08
N MET A 55 -3.12 2.59 -3.67
CA MET A 55 -2.94 1.29 -4.34
C MET A 55 -4.23 0.46 -4.30
N LYS A 56 -4.89 0.40 -3.14
CA LYS A 56 -6.20 -0.27 -2.99
C LYS A 56 -7.23 0.33 -3.95
N GLU A 57 -7.33 1.66 -3.99
CA GLU A 57 -8.26 2.36 -4.88
C GLU A 57 -8.00 2.03 -6.36
N LEU A 58 -6.73 2.03 -6.79
CA LEU A 58 -6.35 1.68 -8.15
C LEU A 58 -6.74 0.25 -8.51
N CYS A 59 -6.46 -0.72 -7.63
CA CYS A 59 -6.84 -2.12 -7.84
C CYS A 59 -8.37 -2.29 -7.96
N LEU A 60 -9.14 -1.59 -7.12
CA LEU A 60 -10.61 -1.65 -7.18
C LEU A 60 -11.15 -1.05 -8.49
N LYS A 61 -10.58 0.06 -8.97
CA LYS A 61 -10.97 0.67 -10.25
C LYS A 61 -10.72 -0.26 -11.44
N ILE A 62 -9.56 -0.92 -11.49
CA ILE A 62 -9.22 -1.87 -12.56
C ILE A 62 -10.16 -3.08 -12.53
N ASN A 63 -10.46 -3.61 -11.35
CA ASN A 63 -11.34 -4.79 -11.23
C ASN A 63 -12.82 -4.47 -11.50
N GLN A 64 -13.20 -3.19 -11.56
CA GLN A 64 -14.55 -2.73 -11.90
C GLN A 64 -14.73 -2.37 -13.38
N SER A 65 -13.66 -2.33 -14.18
CA SER A 65 -13.83 -2.10 -15.62
C SER A 65 -14.56 -3.30 -16.23
N PRO A 66 -15.72 -3.10 -16.90
CA PRO A 66 -16.40 -4.20 -17.57
C PRO A 66 -15.45 -4.78 -18.62
N SER A 67 -15.26 -6.10 -18.61
CA SER A 67 -14.83 -6.81 -19.81
C SER A 67 -15.75 -6.36 -20.95
N ALA A 68 -15.17 -5.81 -22.01
CA ALA A 68 -15.89 -5.38 -23.20
C ALA A 68 -16.99 -6.40 -23.57
N GLU A 69 -18.21 -5.90 -23.77
CA GLU A 69 -19.37 -6.72 -24.13
C GLU A 69 -19.09 -7.60 -25.36
N PRO A 70 -19.60 -8.86 -25.39
CA PRO A 70 -19.71 -9.65 -26.61
C PRO A 70 -21.05 -9.35 -27.33
N ALA A 71 -21.08 -9.60 -28.65
CA ALA A 71 -22.23 -9.71 -29.59
C ALA A 71 -22.35 -8.55 -30.61
N ASN A 72 -22.60 -8.77 -31.92
CA ASN A 72 -23.02 -9.96 -32.65
C ASN A 72 -22.66 -9.90 -34.15
N ALA A 73 -22.67 -11.11 -34.72
CA ALA A 73 -22.39 -11.62 -36.05
C ALA A 73 -23.22 -11.10 -37.24
N GLU A 74 -22.62 -11.27 -38.41
CA GLU A 74 -23.18 -11.81 -39.67
C GLU A 74 -24.25 -11.02 -40.46
N LEU A 75 -23.74 -10.37 -41.51
CA LEU A 75 -24.15 -10.50 -42.92
C LEU A 75 -25.23 -11.56 -43.23
N GLN A 76 -26.46 -11.12 -43.54
CA GLN A 76 -27.30 -11.60 -44.65
C GLN A 76 -28.72 -10.98 -44.59
N LYS A 77 -29.08 -10.21 -45.64
CA LYS A 77 -30.39 -10.34 -46.31
C LYS A 77 -30.28 -9.68 -47.68
N GLY A 78 -30.37 -10.51 -48.72
CA GLY A 78 -30.75 -10.10 -50.07
C GLY A 78 -32.27 -9.97 -50.20
#